data_AF-A0A4Q6F7G3-F1
#
_entry.id   AF-A0A4Q6F7G3-F1
#
_cell.length_a   1.000
_cell.length_b   1.000
_cell.length_c   1.000
_cell.angle_alpha   90.00
_cell.angle_beta   90.00
_cell.angle_gamma   90.00
#
_symmetry.space_group_name_H-M   'P 1'
#
loop_
_entity.id
_entity.type
_entity.pdbx_description
1 polymer ?
#
loop_
_entity_poly.entity_id
_entity_poly.type
_entity_poly.pdbx_seq_one_letter_code
_entity_poly.pdbx_strand_id
1 'polypeptide(L)'
;MLKASIASYHSGEFMTKSNIPLFRKEAVDEQNDNGLGEVLLIVPMRLKALIVVIGTFGILICFGLWYIKFTKTERVEGTLRLTKTASPIESPIAGRIKHLLVKNGDEVKQGQVLAILDITNRNTAGEPVLSAYEIKAESSGRIASLRANVGDKLDEGDQFLKISPTDTELGAEIFVPANVMPFVKSGSKIWLQYDAFPANSYGLFQGTVDSISGEMMSPQDMQIFNVRSPSYIIQVKLDDQTVKGLNENFTLNEGISLHSDLPLSTRR
;
A
#
# COMPACT_ATOMS: atom_id res chain seq x y z
N MET A 1 113.55 2.89 15.95
CA MET A 1 114.56 3.97 16.02
C MET A 1 114.04 5.02 16.99
N LEU A 2 114.85 5.36 18.01
CA LEU A 2 115.14 6.68 18.61
C LEU A 2 114.00 7.74 18.62
N LYS A 3 113.82 8.61 19.62
CA LYS A 3 114.29 8.89 20.99
C LYS A 3 113.56 10.22 21.35
N ALA A 4 113.62 10.60 22.62
CA ALA A 4 113.39 11.95 23.15
C ALA A 4 111.91 12.34 23.41
N SER A 5 111.42 12.58 24.64
CA SER A 5 111.94 13.24 25.87
C SER A 5 111.47 14.69 26.01
N ILE A 6 111.18 15.04 27.28
CA ILE A 6 110.97 16.37 27.91
C ILE A 6 109.51 16.89 27.77
N ALA A 7 108.63 16.77 28.77
CA ALA A 7 108.59 17.23 30.16
C ALA A 7 108.15 18.69 30.35
N SER A 8 107.20 18.86 31.30
CA SER A 8 106.76 20.09 31.99
C SER A 8 105.88 21.07 31.18
N TYR A 9 104.78 21.61 31.71
CA TYR A 9 104.54 22.06 33.09
C TYR A 9 103.02 22.16 33.44
N HIS A 10 102.73 21.96 34.72
CA HIS A 10 101.54 22.32 35.53
C HIS A 10 100.37 23.12 34.93
N SER A 11 99.14 22.75 35.30
CA SER A 11 98.38 23.43 36.38
C SER A 11 96.87 23.16 36.30
N GLY A 12 96.29 22.65 37.39
CA GLY A 12 94.89 22.95 37.78
C GLY A 12 93.84 21.90 37.45
N GLU A 13 93.56 21.02 38.42
CA GLU A 13 92.19 20.53 38.67
C GLU A 13 91.21 21.70 38.69
N PHE A 14 89.97 21.53 38.23
CA PHE A 14 88.76 21.78 39.02
C PHE A 14 87.53 21.19 38.31
N MET A 15 86.63 20.71 39.16
CA MET A 15 85.48 19.86 38.92
C MET A 15 84.26 20.59 38.30
N THR A 16 83.39 19.78 37.68
CA THR A 16 81.90 19.86 37.65
C THR A 16 81.17 21.02 36.93
N LYS A 17 80.59 20.65 35.78
CA LYS A 17 79.17 20.78 35.36
C LYS A 17 78.50 22.17 35.46
N SER A 18 78.27 22.79 34.29
CA SER A 18 77.03 23.57 34.07
C SER A 18 76.56 23.40 32.61
N ASN A 19 75.38 22.81 32.44
CA ASN A 19 74.63 22.86 31.19
C ASN A 19 74.03 24.26 31.09
N ILE A 20 74.76 25.17 30.46
CA ILE A 20 74.23 26.49 30.13
C ILE A 20 73.65 26.39 28.72
N PRO A 21 72.32 26.51 28.52
CA PRO A 21 71.78 26.62 27.17
C PRO A 21 72.34 27.88 26.51
N LEU A 22 73.00 27.71 25.37
CA LEU A 22 73.73 28.76 24.63
C LEU A 22 72.82 29.84 24.01
N PHE A 23 71.50 29.72 24.17
CA PHE A 23 70.52 30.67 23.64
C PHE A 23 69.66 31.23 24.76
N ARG A 24 69.56 32.55 24.78
CA ARG A 24 68.65 33.32 25.63
C ARG A 24 67.22 32.92 25.26
N LYS A 25 66.39 32.53 26.23
CA LYS A 25 65.01 32.04 26.00
C LYS A 25 64.16 32.96 25.12
N GLU A 26 64.43 34.27 25.14
CA GLU A 26 63.80 35.29 24.29
C GLU A 26 63.92 35.00 22.78
N ALA A 27 65.06 34.46 22.31
CA ALA A 27 65.25 34.19 20.88
C ALA A 27 64.57 32.88 20.41
N VAL A 28 64.29 31.96 21.34
CA VAL A 28 63.61 30.69 21.03
C VAL A 28 62.09 30.88 20.98
N ASP A 29 61.55 31.76 21.82
CA ASP A 29 60.12 32.08 21.83
C ASP A 29 59.70 32.94 20.62
N GLU A 30 60.61 33.74 20.05
CA GLU A 30 60.34 34.59 18.88
C GLU A 30 60.36 33.80 17.54
N GLN A 31 61.07 32.66 17.48
CA GLN A 31 61.10 31.81 16.28
C GLN A 31 59.89 30.85 16.19
N ASN A 32 59.15 30.67 17.28
CA ASN A 32 57.88 29.93 17.29
C ASN A 32 56.67 30.83 17.00
N ASP A 33 56.89 32.12 16.73
CA ASP A 33 55.86 33.02 16.25
C ASP A 33 55.69 32.79 14.74
N ASN A 34 54.82 31.84 14.40
CA ASN A 34 54.39 31.61 13.01
C ASN A 34 53.93 32.97 12.46
N GLY A 35 54.61 33.49 11.43
CA GLY A 35 54.54 34.84 10.88
C GLY A 35 53.19 35.29 10.28
N LEU A 36 52.09 34.95 10.93
CA LEU A 36 50.78 35.53 10.79
C LEU A 36 50.49 36.16 12.13
N GLY A 37 51.13 37.32 12.37
CA GLY A 37 51.02 38.09 13.61
C GLY A 37 49.59 38.02 14.11
N GLU A 38 49.43 37.63 15.39
CA GLU A 38 48.18 37.29 16.03
C GLU A 38 47.08 38.15 15.43
N VAL A 39 46.28 37.55 14.53
CA VAL A 39 45.24 38.31 13.86
C VAL A 39 44.27 38.67 14.97
N LEU A 40 44.48 39.86 15.54
CA LEU A 40 43.60 40.59 16.43
C LEU A 40 42.40 40.97 15.56
N LEU A 41 41.65 39.95 15.18
CA LEU A 41 40.27 39.99 14.81
C LEU A 41 39.56 40.48 16.07
N ILE A 42 39.63 41.79 16.30
CA ILE A 42 38.70 42.57 17.11
C ILE A 42 37.38 42.50 16.35
N VAL A 43 36.83 41.30 16.30
CA VAL A 43 35.50 41.04 15.80
C VAL A 43 34.60 41.59 16.89
N PRO A 44 33.89 42.70 16.62
CA PRO A 44 33.08 43.34 17.65
C PRO A 44 32.06 42.33 18.18
N MET A 45 31.77 42.37 19.48
CA MET A 45 30.95 41.35 20.19
C MET A 45 29.63 41.02 19.46
N ARG A 46 29.06 42.03 18.77
CA ARG A 46 27.88 41.90 17.89
C ARG A 46 28.03 40.90 16.73
N LEU A 47 29.21 40.79 16.12
CA LEU A 47 29.44 39.89 14.98
C LEU A 47 29.66 38.45 15.46
N LYS A 48 30.29 38.23 16.63
CA LYS A 48 30.35 36.91 17.27
C LYS A 48 28.95 36.40 17.64
N ALA A 49 28.09 37.27 18.18
CA ALA A 49 26.70 36.93 18.47
C ALA A 49 25.93 36.54 17.19
N LEU A 50 26.12 37.25 16.08
CA LEU A 50 25.48 36.95 14.80
C LEU A 50 25.91 35.58 14.23
N ILE A 51 27.18 35.20 14.34
CA ILE A 51 27.68 33.88 13.89
C ILE A 51 27.06 32.76 14.74
N VAL A 52 26.95 32.94 16.06
CA VAL A 52 26.30 31.96 16.95
C VAL A 52 24.80 31.83 16.62
N VAL A 53 24.11 32.94 16.36
CA VAL A 53 22.69 32.91 15.97
C VAL A 53 22.49 32.23 14.62
N ILE A 54 23.31 32.52 13.61
CA ILE A 54 23.23 31.84 12.31
C ILE A 54 23.57 30.35 12.43
N GLY A 55 24.59 30.00 13.21
CA GLY A 55 24.98 28.61 13.45
C GLY A 55 23.88 27.81 14.15
N THR A 56 23.27 28.38 15.19
CA THR A 56 22.14 27.76 15.89
C THR A 56 20.92 27.61 15.00
N PHE A 57 20.61 28.62 14.19
CA PHE A 57 19.52 28.56 13.21
C PHE A 57 19.78 27.50 12.14
N GLY A 58 21.01 27.38 11.64
CA GLY A 58 21.42 26.33 10.71
C GLY A 58 21.30 24.94 11.31
N ILE A 59 21.71 24.76 12.58
CA ILE A 59 21.55 23.49 13.30
C ILE A 59 20.06 23.15 13.49
N LEU A 60 19.22 24.13 13.83
CA LEU A 60 17.77 23.93 13.94
C LEU A 60 17.13 23.55 12.60
N ILE A 61 17.56 24.16 11.49
CA ILE A 61 17.11 23.78 10.15
C ILE A 61 17.55 22.35 9.83
N CYS A 62 18.82 21.99 10.06
CA CYS A 62 19.31 20.63 9.85
C CYS A 62 18.56 19.60 10.71
N PHE A 63 18.26 19.94 11.97
CA PHE A 63 17.49 19.08 12.87
C PHE A 63 16.02 18.96 12.42
N GLY A 64 15.42 20.06 11.92
CA GLY A 64 14.09 20.07 11.34
C GLY A 64 14.00 19.22 10.06
N LEU A 65 14.97 19.37 9.16
CA LEU A 65 15.08 18.56 7.94
C LEU A 65 15.32 17.08 8.27
N TRP A 66 16.09 16.77 9.32
CA TRP A 66 16.24 15.40 9.82
C TRP A 66 14.93 14.81 10.35
N TYR A 67 14.03 15.64 10.87
CA TYR A 67 12.70 15.24 11.33
C TYR A 67 11.68 15.01 10.19
N ILE A 68 11.94 15.54 8.99
CA ILE A 68 11.07 15.33 7.82
C ILE A 68 11.35 13.93 7.25
N LYS A 69 10.57 12.95 7.71
CA LYS A 69 10.52 11.61 7.11
C LYS A 69 9.59 11.64 5.89
N PHE A 70 10.13 11.42 4.70
CA PHE A 70 9.37 11.35 3.45
C PHE A 70 8.49 10.10 3.39
N THR A 71 7.18 10.28 3.14
CA THR A 71 6.24 9.18 2.86
C THR A 71 6.44 8.74 1.41
N LYS A 72 6.91 7.51 1.19
CA LYS A 72 6.92 6.90 -0.14
C LYS A 72 5.53 6.31 -0.40
N THR A 73 4.94 6.66 -1.53
CA THR A 73 3.70 6.05 -2.04
C THR A 73 4.01 5.23 -3.28
N GLU A 74 3.20 4.21 -3.53
CA GLU A 74 3.20 3.44 -4.78
C GLU A 74 1.88 3.67 -5.48
N ARG A 75 1.95 4.01 -6.76
CA ARG A 75 0.77 4.15 -7.60
C ARG A 75 0.32 2.75 -8.02
N VAL A 76 -0.92 2.43 -7.73
CA VAL A 76 -1.58 1.19 -8.14
C VAL A 76 -2.72 1.48 -9.09
N GLU A 77 -2.99 0.54 -9.98
CA GLU A 77 -3.99 0.65 -11.03
C GLU A 77 -5.21 -0.21 -10.69
N GLY A 78 -6.38 0.18 -11.21
CA GLY A 78 -7.63 -0.53 -10.99
C GLY A 78 -8.71 -0.15 -11.98
N THR A 79 -9.86 -0.79 -11.85
CA THR A 79 -11.04 -0.54 -12.69
C THR A 79 -12.31 -0.52 -11.85
N LEU A 80 -13.31 0.25 -12.28
CA LEU A 80 -14.65 0.20 -11.70
C LEU A 80 -15.40 -1.04 -12.20
N ARG A 81 -15.94 -1.82 -11.26
CA ARG A 81 -16.77 -3.00 -11.53
C ARG A 81 -18.00 -3.03 -10.64
N LEU A 82 -19.02 -3.74 -11.09
CA LEU A 82 -20.19 -3.99 -10.27
C LEU A 82 -19.82 -4.91 -9.09
N THR A 83 -20.16 -4.48 -7.87
CA THR A 83 -19.87 -5.22 -6.64
C THR A 83 -20.60 -6.57 -6.62
N LYS A 84 -21.78 -6.64 -7.24
CA LYS A 84 -22.57 -7.86 -7.35
C LYS A 84 -22.83 -8.15 -8.83
N THR A 85 -22.52 -9.35 -9.26
CA THR A 85 -22.84 -9.86 -10.60
C THR A 85 -23.90 -10.94 -10.52
N ALA A 86 -24.47 -11.30 -11.67
CA ALA A 86 -25.55 -12.28 -11.71
C ALA A 86 -25.03 -13.68 -11.31
N SER A 87 -25.58 -14.23 -10.23
CA SER A 87 -25.19 -15.54 -9.68
C SER A 87 -26.02 -16.66 -10.32
N PRO A 88 -25.40 -17.73 -10.85
CA PRO A 88 -26.12 -18.94 -11.21
C PRO A 88 -26.62 -19.64 -9.94
N ILE A 89 -27.85 -20.15 -9.98
CA ILE A 89 -28.42 -21.01 -8.96
C ILE A 89 -28.32 -22.45 -9.44
N GLU A 90 -27.58 -23.23 -8.68
CA GLU A 90 -27.34 -24.65 -8.91
C GLU A 90 -28.30 -25.52 -8.10
N SER A 91 -28.62 -26.69 -8.63
CA SER A 91 -29.38 -27.68 -7.85
C SER A 91 -28.45 -28.33 -6.83
N PRO A 92 -28.73 -28.25 -5.51
CA PRO A 92 -27.89 -28.86 -4.49
C PRO A 92 -28.05 -30.38 -4.42
N ILE A 93 -29.10 -30.93 -5.05
CA ILE A 93 -29.41 -32.37 -5.07
C ILE A 93 -30.05 -32.74 -6.41
N ALA A 94 -29.90 -34.01 -6.81
CA ALA A 94 -30.61 -34.54 -7.96
C ALA A 94 -32.11 -34.76 -7.66
N GLY A 95 -33.00 -34.31 -8.55
CA GLY A 95 -34.45 -34.40 -8.36
C GLY A 95 -35.24 -34.00 -9.60
N ARG A 96 -36.57 -34.14 -9.55
CA ARG A 96 -37.46 -33.64 -10.62
C ARG A 96 -38.20 -32.40 -10.17
N ILE A 97 -38.31 -31.40 -11.03
CA ILE A 97 -39.04 -30.17 -10.72
C ILE A 97 -40.53 -30.45 -10.67
N LYS A 98 -41.11 -30.41 -9.46
CA LYS A 98 -42.55 -30.55 -9.23
C LYS A 98 -43.27 -29.23 -9.49
N HIS A 99 -42.74 -28.14 -8.94
CA HIS A 99 -43.29 -26.81 -9.10
C HIS A 99 -42.16 -25.80 -9.33
N LEU A 100 -42.41 -24.87 -10.24
CA LEU A 100 -41.56 -23.74 -10.53
C LEU A 100 -42.38 -22.47 -10.24
N LEU A 101 -41.99 -21.75 -9.19
CA LEU A 101 -42.76 -20.63 -8.64
C LEU A 101 -42.39 -19.28 -9.28
N VAL A 102 -41.45 -19.29 -10.21
CA VAL A 102 -40.83 -18.09 -10.76
C VAL A 102 -40.68 -18.18 -12.27
N LYS A 103 -40.61 -17.01 -12.92
CA LYS A 103 -40.45 -16.87 -14.37
C LYS A 103 -39.30 -15.92 -14.71
N ASN A 104 -38.88 -15.96 -15.97
CA ASN A 104 -37.91 -15.00 -16.51
C ASN A 104 -38.41 -13.56 -16.29
N GLY A 105 -37.56 -12.73 -15.70
CA GLY A 105 -37.86 -11.34 -15.42
C GLY A 105 -38.62 -11.07 -14.12
N ASP A 106 -38.96 -12.08 -13.32
CA ASP A 106 -39.56 -11.87 -11.99
C ASP A 106 -38.52 -11.35 -10.99
N GLU A 107 -38.97 -10.55 -10.03
CA GLU A 107 -38.15 -10.08 -8.91
C GLU A 107 -38.32 -11.02 -7.71
N VAL A 108 -37.20 -11.42 -7.11
CA VAL A 108 -37.12 -12.37 -6.01
C VAL A 108 -36.34 -11.78 -4.85
N LYS A 109 -36.73 -12.12 -3.61
CA LYS A 109 -36.01 -11.75 -2.39
C LYS A 109 -35.15 -12.90 -1.91
N GLN A 110 -34.06 -12.60 -1.21
CA GLN A 110 -33.25 -13.61 -0.53
C GLN A 110 -34.13 -14.52 0.35
N GLY A 111 -33.96 -15.82 0.23
CA GLY A 111 -34.72 -16.84 0.95
C GLY A 111 -36.08 -17.20 0.32
N GLN A 112 -36.53 -16.51 -0.72
CA GLN A 112 -37.76 -16.84 -1.44
C GLN A 112 -37.63 -18.18 -2.16
N VAL A 113 -38.68 -19.02 -2.08
CA VAL A 113 -38.71 -20.32 -2.78
C VAL A 113 -38.85 -20.10 -4.28
N LEU A 114 -37.94 -20.70 -5.04
CA LEU A 114 -37.85 -20.61 -6.50
C LEU A 114 -38.48 -21.84 -7.16
N ALA A 115 -38.09 -23.02 -6.68
CA ALA A 115 -38.53 -24.31 -7.22
C ALA A 115 -38.69 -25.34 -6.10
N ILE A 116 -39.58 -26.29 -6.31
CA ILE A 116 -39.80 -27.45 -5.45
C ILE A 116 -39.44 -28.70 -6.24
N LEU A 117 -38.47 -29.45 -5.74
CA LEU A 117 -38.03 -30.72 -6.29
C LEU A 117 -38.70 -31.88 -5.56
N ASP A 118 -39.18 -32.88 -6.30
CA ASP A 118 -39.50 -34.18 -5.76
C ASP A 118 -38.24 -35.06 -5.84
N ILE A 119 -37.74 -35.47 -4.67
CA ILE A 119 -36.64 -36.41 -4.54
C ILE A 119 -37.16 -37.79 -4.17
N THR A 120 -36.56 -38.82 -4.76
CA THR A 120 -36.87 -40.21 -4.44
C THR A 120 -35.74 -40.78 -3.60
N ASN A 121 -35.92 -40.80 -2.29
CA ASN A 121 -35.00 -41.46 -1.37
C ASN A 121 -35.42 -42.92 -1.17
N ARG A 122 -34.50 -43.81 -0.81
CA ARG A 122 -34.83 -45.16 -0.35
C ARG A 122 -34.67 -45.21 1.17
N ASN A 123 -35.68 -45.68 1.88
CA ASN A 123 -35.55 -45.91 3.33
C ASN A 123 -34.65 -47.12 3.61
N THR A 124 -34.35 -47.36 4.88
CA THR A 124 -33.54 -48.51 5.33
C THR A 124 -34.20 -49.86 5.03
N ALA A 125 -35.51 -49.89 4.74
CA ALA A 125 -36.26 -51.06 4.31
C ALA A 125 -36.33 -51.23 2.78
N GLY A 126 -35.72 -50.33 1.99
CA GLY A 126 -35.68 -50.37 0.53
C GLY A 126 -36.90 -49.76 -0.17
N GLU A 127 -37.85 -49.19 0.54
CA GLU A 127 -39.03 -48.54 -0.03
C GLU A 127 -38.71 -47.10 -0.49
N PRO A 128 -39.25 -46.66 -1.65
CA PRO A 128 -39.10 -45.29 -2.13
C PRO A 128 -39.92 -44.31 -1.28
N VAL A 129 -39.24 -43.38 -0.63
CA VAL A 129 -39.84 -42.26 0.10
C VAL A 129 -39.70 -41.00 -0.74
N LEU A 130 -40.84 -40.44 -1.15
CA LEU A 130 -40.89 -39.15 -1.83
C LEU A 130 -40.74 -38.04 -0.79
N SER A 131 -39.71 -37.22 -0.95
CA SER A 131 -39.54 -36.00 -0.14
C SER A 131 -39.55 -34.79 -1.06
N ALA A 132 -40.03 -33.66 -0.57
CA ALA A 132 -39.97 -32.39 -1.29
C ALA A 132 -38.75 -31.59 -0.82
N TYR A 133 -38.01 -31.01 -1.74
CA TYR A 133 -36.90 -30.10 -1.45
C TYR A 133 -37.16 -28.72 -2.06
N GLU A 134 -37.01 -27.68 -1.25
CA GLU A 134 -37.21 -26.30 -1.67
C GLU A 134 -35.88 -25.65 -2.03
N ILE A 135 -35.74 -25.21 -3.28
CA ILE A 135 -34.62 -24.35 -3.68
C ILE A 135 -35.02 -22.90 -3.42
N LYS A 136 -34.18 -22.19 -2.66
CA LYS A 136 -34.40 -20.80 -2.25
C LYS A 136 -33.39 -19.87 -2.91
N ALA A 137 -33.77 -18.61 -3.12
CA ALA A 137 -32.88 -17.59 -3.65
C ALA A 137 -31.75 -17.26 -2.67
N GLU A 138 -30.51 -17.32 -3.13
CA GLU A 138 -29.32 -16.95 -2.32
C GLU A 138 -29.21 -15.44 -2.09
N SER A 139 -29.73 -14.64 -3.01
CA SER A 139 -29.72 -13.18 -2.96
C SER A 139 -30.99 -12.58 -3.58
N SER A 140 -31.30 -11.34 -3.20
CA SER A 140 -32.39 -10.58 -3.80
C SER A 140 -31.99 -10.06 -5.18
N GLY A 141 -32.90 -10.13 -6.16
CA GLY A 141 -32.64 -9.66 -7.52
C GLY A 141 -33.73 -10.04 -8.50
N ARG A 142 -33.43 -9.88 -9.79
CA ARG A 142 -34.30 -10.26 -10.91
C ARG A 142 -33.81 -11.53 -11.58
N ILE A 143 -34.72 -12.39 -11.99
CA ILE A 143 -34.38 -13.60 -12.74
C ILE A 143 -33.92 -13.20 -14.14
N ALA A 144 -32.62 -13.31 -14.38
CA ALA A 144 -31.98 -12.97 -15.65
C ALA A 144 -32.20 -14.07 -16.70
N SER A 145 -32.14 -15.32 -16.27
CA SER A 145 -32.42 -16.47 -17.13
C SER A 145 -32.88 -17.67 -16.32
N LEU A 146 -33.92 -18.33 -16.79
CA LEU A 146 -34.49 -19.57 -16.27
C LEU A 146 -34.52 -20.55 -17.43
N ARG A 147 -33.81 -21.67 -17.28
CA ARG A 147 -33.59 -22.69 -18.32
C ARG A 147 -34.31 -24.01 -18.03
N ALA A 148 -35.02 -24.11 -16.91
CA ALA A 148 -35.76 -25.31 -16.54
C ALA A 148 -37.26 -25.10 -16.53
N ASN A 149 -37.97 -26.21 -16.74
CA ASN A 149 -39.42 -26.31 -16.77
C ASN A 149 -39.90 -27.33 -15.74
N VAL A 150 -41.18 -27.25 -15.40
CA VAL A 150 -41.82 -28.26 -14.56
C VAL A 150 -41.76 -29.63 -15.25
N GLY A 151 -41.31 -30.65 -14.52
CA GLY A 151 -41.09 -32.01 -15.03
C GLY A 151 -39.63 -32.30 -15.43
N ASP A 152 -38.80 -31.29 -15.58
CA ASP A 152 -37.38 -31.49 -15.90
C ASP A 152 -36.66 -32.19 -14.73
N LYS A 153 -35.71 -33.05 -15.10
CA LYS A 153 -34.78 -33.68 -14.15
C LYS A 153 -33.57 -32.76 -14.02
N LEU A 154 -33.25 -32.38 -12.79
CA LEU A 154 -32.00 -31.71 -12.44
C LEU A 154 -31.09 -32.71 -11.73
N ASP A 155 -29.82 -32.70 -12.08
CA ASP A 155 -28.76 -33.37 -11.35
C ASP A 155 -28.06 -32.37 -10.40
N GLU A 156 -27.29 -32.88 -9.44
CA GLU A 156 -26.55 -32.03 -8.50
C GLU A 156 -25.49 -31.19 -9.25
N GLY A 157 -25.47 -29.89 -9.00
CA GLY A 157 -24.64 -28.91 -9.71
C GLY A 157 -25.27 -28.33 -10.98
N ASP A 158 -26.45 -28.80 -11.41
CA ASP A 158 -27.09 -28.26 -12.61
C ASP A 158 -27.53 -26.80 -12.41
N GLN A 159 -27.02 -25.92 -13.27
CA GLN A 159 -27.41 -24.50 -13.31
C GLN A 159 -28.71 -24.31 -14.09
N PHE A 160 -29.81 -24.11 -13.38
CA PHE A 160 -31.14 -24.02 -13.99
C PHE A 160 -31.72 -22.61 -13.98
N LEU A 161 -31.19 -21.71 -13.16
CA LEU A 161 -31.64 -20.33 -13.04
C LEU A 161 -30.46 -19.38 -12.75
N LYS A 162 -30.58 -18.12 -13.14
CA LYS A 162 -29.60 -17.06 -12.86
C LYS A 162 -30.32 -15.84 -12.29
N ILE A 163 -29.84 -15.35 -11.15
CA ILE A 163 -30.36 -14.14 -10.48
C ILE A 163 -29.39 -12.99 -10.71
N SER A 164 -29.87 -11.91 -11.32
CA SER A 164 -29.13 -10.64 -11.38
C SER A 164 -29.56 -9.75 -10.23
N PRO A 165 -28.65 -9.27 -9.38
CA PRO A 165 -29.00 -8.31 -8.33
C PRO A 165 -29.63 -7.04 -8.92
N THR A 166 -30.66 -6.51 -8.25
CA THR A 166 -31.27 -5.20 -8.61
C THR A 166 -30.54 -4.04 -7.93
N ASP A 167 -29.96 -4.30 -6.76
CA ASP A 167 -29.21 -3.34 -5.95
C ASP A 167 -27.70 -3.55 -6.15
N THR A 168 -27.19 -2.96 -7.22
CA THR A 168 -25.77 -3.00 -7.59
C THR A 168 -25.13 -1.63 -7.41
N GLU A 169 -24.15 -1.55 -6.53
CA GLU A 169 -23.23 -0.41 -6.41
C GLU A 169 -21.95 -0.72 -7.18
N LEU A 170 -21.31 0.31 -7.75
CA LEU A 170 -19.95 0.18 -8.27
C LEU A 170 -18.97 0.10 -7.11
N GLY A 171 -18.03 -0.83 -7.24
CA GLY A 171 -16.82 -0.94 -6.45
C GLY A 171 -15.60 -0.70 -7.34
N ALA A 172 -14.49 -0.33 -6.72
CA ALA A 172 -13.20 -0.29 -7.39
C ALA A 172 -12.46 -1.61 -7.13
N GLU A 173 -12.06 -2.28 -8.20
CA GLU A 173 -11.16 -3.42 -8.16
C GLU A 173 -9.74 -2.92 -8.44
N ILE A 174 -8.86 -3.02 -7.45
CA ILE A 174 -7.51 -2.44 -7.52
C ILE A 174 -6.47 -3.54 -7.40
N PHE A 175 -5.47 -3.48 -8.27
CA PHE A 175 -4.36 -4.41 -8.31
C PHE A 175 -3.22 -3.89 -7.45
N VAL A 176 -3.01 -4.50 -6.29
CA VAL A 176 -2.03 -4.06 -5.31
C VAL A 176 -0.84 -5.02 -5.26
N PRO A 177 0.37 -4.55 -5.60
CA PRO A 177 1.58 -5.34 -5.52
C PRO A 177 1.84 -5.92 -4.13
N ALA A 178 2.45 -7.11 -4.07
CA ALA A 178 2.70 -7.81 -2.81
C ALA A 178 3.54 -7.01 -1.79
N ASN A 179 4.42 -6.12 -2.24
CA ASN A 179 5.23 -5.24 -1.39
C ASN A 179 4.43 -4.12 -0.71
N VAL A 180 3.26 -3.75 -1.23
CA VAL A 180 2.36 -2.73 -0.68
C VAL A 180 1.36 -3.34 0.31
N MET A 181 1.02 -4.62 0.11
CA MET A 181 -0.04 -5.32 0.87
C MET A 181 0.06 -5.21 2.41
N PRO A 182 1.25 -5.28 3.05
CA PRO A 182 1.35 -5.13 4.51
C PRO A 182 0.82 -3.80 5.07
N PHE A 183 0.66 -2.78 4.21
CA PHE A 183 0.21 -1.44 4.56
C PHE A 183 -1.28 -1.21 4.29
N VAL A 184 -1.96 -2.16 3.63
CA VAL A 184 -3.38 -2.09 3.28
C VAL A 184 -4.15 -3.11 4.11
N LYS A 185 -5.26 -2.68 4.72
CA LYS A 185 -6.15 -3.54 5.52
C LYS A 185 -7.60 -3.31 5.12
N SER A 186 -8.45 -4.32 5.31
CA SER A 186 -9.90 -4.10 5.26
C SER A 186 -10.30 -2.96 6.22
N GLY A 187 -11.18 -2.08 5.75
CA GLY A 187 -11.57 -0.83 6.40
C GLY A 187 -10.63 0.36 6.18
N SER A 188 -9.50 0.19 5.46
CA SER A 188 -8.61 1.32 5.16
C SER A 188 -9.29 2.29 4.20
N LYS A 189 -9.17 3.58 4.47
CA LYS A 189 -9.59 4.63 3.55
C LYS A 189 -8.48 4.92 2.55
N ILE A 190 -8.83 4.96 1.27
CA ILE A 190 -7.90 5.25 0.19
C ILE A 190 -8.48 6.33 -0.74
N TRP A 191 -7.57 7.03 -1.42
CA TRP A 191 -7.92 8.05 -2.40
C TRP A 191 -7.80 7.48 -3.81
N LEU A 192 -8.87 7.63 -4.58
CA LEU A 192 -9.04 7.15 -5.93
C LEU A 192 -9.05 8.34 -6.88
N GLN A 193 -8.41 8.17 -8.03
CA GLN A 193 -8.53 9.10 -9.14
C GLN A 193 -9.01 8.33 -10.36
N TYR A 194 -10.17 8.71 -10.89
CA TYR A 194 -10.71 8.12 -12.11
C TYR A 194 -10.06 8.75 -13.34
N ASP A 195 -9.56 7.94 -14.26
CA ASP A 195 -8.85 8.46 -15.44
C ASP A 195 -9.76 9.24 -16.38
N ALA A 196 -11.07 8.93 -16.37
CA ALA A 196 -12.10 9.67 -17.09
C ALA A 196 -12.38 11.07 -16.51
N PHE A 197 -11.92 11.38 -15.29
CA PHE A 197 -12.22 12.62 -14.57
C PHE A 197 -10.92 13.27 -14.04
N PRO A 198 -10.35 14.27 -14.75
CA PRO A 198 -9.09 14.90 -14.35
C PRO A 198 -9.13 15.52 -12.94
N ALA A 199 -8.12 15.22 -12.11
CA ALA A 199 -8.07 15.68 -10.72
C ALA A 199 -8.12 17.21 -10.54
N ASN A 200 -7.61 17.98 -11.52
CA ASN A 200 -7.63 19.45 -11.44
C ASN A 200 -9.05 20.03 -11.46
N SER A 201 -10.00 19.30 -12.04
CA SER A 201 -11.38 19.75 -12.20
C SER A 201 -12.35 19.03 -11.25
N TYR A 202 -12.07 17.77 -10.93
CA TYR A 202 -12.99 16.92 -10.18
C TYR A 202 -12.45 16.43 -8.83
N GLY A 203 -11.17 16.68 -8.54
CA GLY A 203 -10.52 16.25 -7.31
C GLY A 203 -10.24 14.74 -7.24
N LEU A 204 -10.03 14.27 -6.02
CA LEU A 204 -9.86 12.86 -5.69
C LEU A 204 -11.12 12.33 -4.99
N PHE A 205 -11.41 11.06 -5.20
CA PHE A 205 -12.54 10.37 -4.62
C PHE A 205 -12.06 9.51 -3.46
N GLN A 206 -12.92 9.25 -2.49
CA GLN A 206 -12.57 8.40 -1.36
C GLN A 206 -13.29 7.06 -1.50
N GLY A 207 -12.62 6.00 -1.10
CA GLY A 207 -13.21 4.68 -0.97
C GLY A 207 -12.66 3.97 0.26
N THR A 208 -13.37 2.93 0.68
CA THR A 208 -13.00 2.09 1.81
C THR A 208 -12.73 0.67 1.32
N VAL A 209 -11.58 0.10 1.68
CA VAL A 209 -11.23 -1.28 1.35
C VAL A 209 -12.26 -2.21 2.00
N ASP A 210 -13.04 -2.90 1.19
CA ASP A 210 -14.06 -3.84 1.64
C ASP A 210 -13.43 -5.20 1.90
N SER A 211 -12.82 -5.78 0.86
CA SER A 211 -12.21 -7.11 0.89
C SER A 211 -10.87 -7.17 0.16
N ILE A 212 -10.04 -8.14 0.53
CA ILE A 212 -8.75 -8.44 -0.08
C ILE A 212 -8.85 -9.89 -0.57
N SER A 213 -8.62 -10.11 -1.87
CA SER A 213 -8.62 -11.45 -2.46
C SER A 213 -7.50 -12.30 -1.86
N GLY A 214 -7.80 -13.56 -1.55
CA GLY A 214 -6.82 -14.52 -1.03
C GLY A 214 -5.85 -15.04 -2.10
N GLU A 215 -6.15 -14.83 -3.38
CA GLU A 215 -5.35 -15.29 -4.50
C GLU A 215 -4.52 -14.14 -5.09
N MET A 216 -3.24 -14.42 -5.38
CA MET A 216 -2.37 -13.49 -6.11
C MET A 216 -2.48 -13.77 -7.60
N MET A 217 -2.65 -12.72 -8.40
CA MET A 217 -2.64 -12.84 -9.85
C MET A 217 -1.20 -12.86 -10.37
N SER A 218 -0.91 -13.82 -11.27
CA SER A 218 0.40 -13.95 -11.89
C SER A 218 0.63 -12.80 -12.89
N PRO A 219 1.87 -12.28 -13.02
CA PRO A 219 2.18 -11.27 -14.04
C PRO A 219 1.84 -11.69 -15.47
N GLN A 220 1.76 -13.01 -15.74
CA GLN A 220 1.40 -13.53 -17.06
C GLN A 220 -0.07 -13.26 -17.41
N ASP A 221 -0.95 -13.29 -16.42
CA ASP A 221 -2.39 -13.00 -16.58
C ASP A 221 -2.67 -11.49 -16.62
N MET A 222 -1.66 -10.68 -16.27
CA MET A 222 -1.73 -9.23 -16.07
C MET A 222 -1.10 -8.40 -17.19
N GLN A 223 -0.70 -9.03 -18.30
CA GLN A 223 -0.06 -8.33 -19.44
C GLN A 223 -0.90 -7.18 -20.00
N ILE A 224 -2.23 -7.23 -19.83
CA ILE A 224 -3.18 -6.20 -20.27
C ILE A 224 -3.01 -4.89 -19.48
N PHE A 225 -2.59 -4.96 -18.22
CA PHE A 225 -2.44 -3.80 -17.32
C PHE A 225 -0.99 -3.32 -17.19
N ASN A 226 -0.06 -3.84 -17.99
CA ASN A 226 1.37 -3.50 -17.90
C ASN A 226 1.98 -3.69 -16.49
N VAL A 227 1.32 -4.45 -15.62
CA VAL A 227 1.72 -4.73 -14.24
C VAL A 227 2.76 -5.86 -14.26
N ARG A 228 3.98 -5.56 -13.83
CA ARG A 228 5.13 -6.49 -13.89
C ARG A 228 5.34 -7.31 -12.62
N SER A 229 4.55 -7.06 -11.58
CA SER A 229 4.72 -7.64 -10.25
C SER A 229 3.47 -8.46 -9.87
N PRO A 230 3.64 -9.58 -9.14
CA PRO A 230 2.50 -10.32 -8.60
C PRO A 230 1.68 -9.38 -7.71
N SER A 231 0.37 -9.35 -7.95
CA SER A 231 -0.53 -8.40 -7.32
C SER A 231 -1.73 -9.11 -6.74
N TYR A 232 -2.17 -8.65 -5.58
CA TYR A 232 -3.45 -9.02 -5.00
C TYR A 232 -4.54 -8.12 -5.59
N ILE A 233 -5.76 -8.63 -5.61
CA ILE A 233 -6.93 -7.83 -5.94
C ILE A 233 -7.57 -7.39 -4.63
N ILE A 234 -7.78 -6.08 -4.48
CA ILE A 234 -8.61 -5.53 -3.41
C ILE A 234 -9.90 -4.97 -3.99
N GLN A 235 -11.01 -5.19 -3.30
CA GLN A 235 -12.28 -4.53 -3.61
C GLN A 235 -12.47 -3.36 -2.66
N VAL A 236 -12.82 -2.22 -3.24
CA VAL A 236 -12.95 -0.96 -2.53
C VAL A 236 -14.37 -0.45 -2.76
N LYS A 237 -15.11 -0.28 -1.68
CA LYS A 237 -16.41 0.35 -1.70
C LYS A 237 -16.23 1.86 -1.92
N LEU A 238 -16.89 2.41 -2.93
CA LEU A 238 -16.87 3.83 -3.23
C LEU A 238 -17.77 4.58 -2.25
N ASP A 239 -17.32 5.74 -1.76
CA ASP A 239 -18.14 6.58 -0.87
C ASP A 239 -19.28 7.25 -1.66
N ASP A 240 -19.06 7.56 -2.93
CA ASP A 240 -20.03 8.19 -3.85
C ASP A 240 -20.08 7.44 -5.19
N GLN A 241 -21.29 7.30 -5.74
CA GLN A 241 -21.55 6.67 -7.07
C GLN A 241 -21.63 7.70 -8.21
N THR A 242 -21.44 8.98 -7.89
CA THR A 242 -21.55 10.10 -8.84
C THR A 242 -20.38 11.06 -8.69
N VAL A 243 -19.92 11.60 -9.80
CA VAL A 243 -18.93 12.68 -9.84
C VAL A 243 -19.65 14.02 -9.95
N LYS A 244 -19.43 14.90 -8.98
CA LYS A 244 -19.97 16.26 -8.99
C LYS A 244 -19.13 17.13 -9.93
N GLY A 245 -19.71 17.56 -11.04
CA GLY A 245 -19.12 18.55 -11.92
C GLY A 245 -19.57 19.97 -11.57
N LEU A 246 -18.98 20.97 -12.25
CA LEU A 246 -19.27 22.38 -12.01
C LEU A 246 -20.75 22.73 -12.28
N ASN A 247 -21.35 22.09 -13.29
CA ASN A 247 -22.73 22.35 -13.75
C ASN A 247 -23.62 21.09 -13.81
N GLU A 248 -23.05 19.89 -13.77
CA GLU A 248 -23.78 18.63 -13.95
C GLU A 248 -23.11 17.51 -13.14
N ASN A 249 -23.91 16.58 -12.64
CA ASN A 249 -23.42 15.38 -11.95
C ASN A 249 -23.34 14.23 -12.95
N PHE A 250 -22.18 13.58 -13.00
CA PHE A 250 -21.96 12.42 -13.86
C PHE A 250 -22.11 11.14 -13.04
N THR A 251 -22.93 10.20 -13.51
CA THR A 251 -22.99 8.86 -12.93
C THR A 251 -21.75 8.07 -13.35
N LEU A 252 -21.14 7.35 -12.40
CA LEU A 252 -20.02 6.46 -12.70
C LEU A 252 -20.52 5.23 -13.46
N ASN A 253 -19.71 4.74 -14.39
CA ASN A 253 -20.00 3.55 -15.19
C ASN A 253 -18.93 2.48 -14.97
N GLU A 254 -19.31 1.22 -15.15
CA GLU A 254 -18.38 0.09 -15.15
C GLU A 254 -17.34 0.23 -16.27
N GLY A 255 -16.12 -0.26 -16.02
CA GLY A 255 -15.02 -0.27 -16.97
C GLY A 255 -14.16 1.00 -16.97
N ILE A 256 -14.51 2.03 -16.19
CA ILE A 256 -13.64 3.20 -16.01
C ILE A 256 -12.36 2.77 -15.28
N SER A 257 -11.21 3.07 -15.88
CA SER A 257 -9.90 2.90 -15.24
C SER A 257 -9.66 3.95 -14.17
N LEU A 258 -8.90 3.55 -13.14
CA LEU A 258 -8.55 4.41 -12.04
C LEU A 258 -7.17 4.06 -11.50
N HIS A 259 -6.62 4.98 -10.72
CA HIS A 259 -5.42 4.73 -9.95
C HIS A 259 -5.56 5.27 -8.53
N SER A 260 -4.76 4.71 -7.63
CA SER A 260 -4.67 5.10 -6.23
C SER A 260 -3.21 5.17 -5.82
N ASP A 261 -2.86 6.13 -4.98
CA ASP A 261 -1.55 6.17 -4.35
C ASP A 261 -1.63 5.52 -2.97
N LEU A 262 -0.98 4.38 -2.81
CA LEU A 262 -0.98 3.61 -1.56
C LEU A 262 0.33 3.80 -0.78
N PRO A 263 0.28 3.81 0.56
CA PRO A 263 1.49 3.99 1.37
C PRO A 263 2.42 2.76 1.31
N LEU A 264 3.72 2.99 1.19
CA LEU A 264 4.77 1.95 1.20
C LEU A 264 5.46 1.76 2.57
N SER A 265 5.02 2.44 3.62
CA SER A 265 5.60 2.28 4.96
C SER A 265 4.59 2.55 6.07
N THR A 266 4.48 1.64 7.03
CA THR A 266 3.77 1.85 8.30
C THR A 266 4.62 2.74 9.20
N ARG A 267 4.00 3.83 9.67
CA ARG A 267 4.52 4.72 10.72
C ARG A 267 5.05 3.90 11.91
N ARG A 268 6.33 4.05 12.23
CA ARG A 268 6.89 3.83 13.57
C ARG A 268 7.75 5.00 13.97
#